data_AF-A0A7J2UZU8-F1
#
_entry.id   AF-A0A7J2UZU8-F1
#
_cell.length_a   1.000
_cell.length_b   1.000
_cell.length_c   1.000
_cell.angle_alpha   90.00
_cell.angle_beta   90.00
_cell.angle_gamma   90.00
#
_symmetry.space_group_name_H-M   'P 1'
#
loop_
_entity.id
_entity.type
_entity.pdbx_description
1 polymer ?
#
loop_
_entity_poly.entity_id
_entity_poly.type
_entity_poly.pdbx_seq_one_letter_code
_entity_poly.pdbx_strand_id
1 'polypeptide(L)'
;MKGLLVLVEMLLKNWLRSRTGVFFSFLFPAMLLLIFGTVFGGEQQVSYTLEVQNLDRQPDGEPTALSKVFIDLLNQSVFNVKEIDPGIDAQEYMTRGAGFQSRGSGFIAVDIKIPTAQPLAS
;
A
#
# COMPACT_ATOMS: atom_id res chain seq x y z
N MET A 1 -34.41 36.97 19.38
CA MET A 1 -33.71 35.67 19.39
C MET A 1 -34.46 34.56 20.14
N LYS A 2 -35.10 34.82 21.28
CA LYS A 2 -35.85 33.79 22.04
C LYS A 2 -36.97 33.11 21.24
N GLY A 3 -37.74 33.86 20.45
CA GLY A 3 -38.80 33.28 19.60
C GLY A 3 -38.28 32.30 18.54
N LEU A 4 -37.10 32.58 17.96
CA LEU A 4 -36.45 31.65 17.02
C LEU A 4 -36.09 30.33 17.70
N LEU A 5 -35.53 30.38 18.90
CA LEU A 5 -35.15 29.18 19.65
C LEU A 5 -36.36 28.32 20.01
N VAL A 6 -37.49 28.93 20.38
CA VAL A 6 -38.74 28.21 20.67
C VAL A 6 -39.29 27.51 19.42
N LEU A 7 -39.25 28.19 18.28
CA LEU A 7 -39.67 27.59 17.01
C LEU A 7 -38.79 26.41 16.62
N VAL A 8 -37.47 26.57 16.73
CA VAL A 8 -36.50 25.50 16.48
C VAL A 8 -36.74 24.32 17.42
N GLU A 9 -36.94 24.55 18.71
CA GLU A 9 -37.23 23.48 19.67
C GLU A 9 -38.53 22.73 19.34
N MET A 10 -39.60 23.46 19.01
CA MET A 10 -40.87 22.86 18.59
C MET A 10 -40.72 22.00 17.34
N LEU A 11 -39.98 22.48 16.34
CA LEU A 11 -39.70 21.75 15.10
C LEU A 11 -38.89 20.49 15.37
N LEU A 12 -37.83 20.57 16.18
CA LEU A 12 -37.02 19.41 16.55
C LEU A 12 -37.83 18.37 17.32
N LYS A 13 -38.63 18.78 18.31
CA LYS A 13 -39.51 17.86 19.06
C LYS A 13 -40.55 17.19 18.17
N ASN A 14 -41.18 17.94 17.27
CA ASN A 14 -42.17 17.40 16.35
C ASN A 14 -41.54 16.41 15.36
N TRP A 15 -40.33 16.72 14.88
CA TRP A 15 -39.56 15.85 14.00
C TRP A 15 -39.07 14.58 14.70
N LEU A 16 -38.52 14.68 15.92
CA LEU A 16 -38.10 13.53 16.74
C LEU A 16 -39.25 12.58 17.09
N ARG A 17 -40.49 13.09 17.17
CA ARG A 17 -41.69 12.25 17.40
C ARG A 17 -42.04 11.40 16.18
N SER A 18 -41.61 11.79 14.98
CA SER A 18 -41.79 11.02 13.76
C SER A 18 -40.75 9.89 13.68
N ARG A 19 -41.12 8.71 14.15
CA ARG A 19 -40.26 7.50 14.10
C ARG A 19 -39.74 7.23 12.69
N THR A 20 -40.58 7.40 11.68
CA THR A 20 -40.23 7.23 10.26
C THR A 20 -39.25 8.31 9.79
N GLY A 21 -39.46 9.57 10.17
CA GLY A 21 -38.56 10.67 9.79
C GLY A 21 -37.16 10.51 10.38
N VAL A 22 -37.07 10.18 11.66
CA VAL A 22 -35.79 9.94 12.34
C VAL A 22 -35.07 8.72 11.76
N PHE A 23 -35.81 7.64 11.47
CA PHE A 23 -35.25 6.44 10.84
C PHE A 23 -34.57 6.75 9.50
N PHE A 24 -35.27 7.45 8.59
CA PHE A 24 -34.71 7.75 7.27
C PHE A 24 -33.61 8.81 7.31
N SER A 25 -33.62 9.75 8.27
CA SER A 25 -32.60 10.79 8.36
C SER A 25 -31.34 10.37 9.10
N PHE A 26 -31.40 9.41 10.02
CA PHE A 26 -30.24 8.94 10.79
C PHE A 26 -29.84 7.51 10.47
N LEU A 27 -30.78 6.57 10.56
CA LEU A 27 -30.46 5.15 10.45
C LEU A 27 -30.05 4.79 9.02
N PHE A 28 -30.77 5.30 8.02
CA PHE A 28 -30.43 5.02 6.62
C PHE A 28 -29.02 5.54 6.23
N PRO A 29 -28.65 6.80 6.52
CA PRO A 29 -27.27 7.26 6.28
C PRO A 29 -26.23 6.49 7.10
N ALA A 30 -26.51 6.16 8.36
CA ALA A 30 -25.60 5.36 9.18
C ALA A 30 -25.39 3.96 8.61
N MET A 31 -26.44 3.30 8.11
CA MET A 31 -26.33 2.00 7.45
C MET A 31 -25.52 2.09 6.15
N LEU A 32 -25.74 3.11 5.32
CA LEU A 32 -24.93 3.33 4.12
C LEU A 32 -23.45 3.56 4.47
N LEU A 33 -23.17 4.37 5.49
CA LEU A 33 -21.80 4.59 5.96
C LEU A 33 -21.15 3.28 6.43
N LEU A 34 -21.88 2.44 7.18
CA LEU A 34 -21.39 1.15 7.62
C LEU A 34 -21.16 0.18 6.45
N ILE A 35 -22.08 0.13 5.48
CA ILE A 35 -21.93 -0.72 4.30
C ILE A 35 -20.71 -0.24 3.49
N PHE A 36 -20.57 1.05 3.24
CA PHE A 36 -19.41 1.57 2.53
C PHE A 36 -18.11 1.37 3.32
N GLY A 37 -18.13 1.62 4.63
CA GLY A 37 -16.97 1.40 5.49
C GLY A 37 -16.56 -0.07 5.58
N THR A 38 -17.51 -1.00 5.54
CA THR A 38 -17.21 -2.45 5.59
C THR A 38 -16.82 -3.01 4.22
N VAL A 39 -17.47 -2.56 3.14
CA VAL A 39 -17.16 -3.01 1.77
C VAL A 39 -15.84 -2.44 1.27
N PHE A 40 -15.52 -1.18 1.60
CA PHE A 40 -14.32 -0.49 1.12
C PHE A 40 -13.23 -0.31 2.16
N GLY A 41 -13.53 -0.48 3.46
CA GLY A 41 -12.56 -0.32 4.54
C GLY A 41 -11.87 -1.62 4.97
N GLY A 42 -11.98 -2.68 4.18
CA GLY A 42 -11.16 -3.88 4.37
C GLY A 42 -9.68 -3.52 4.37
N GLU A 43 -8.90 -4.20 5.23
CA GLU A 43 -7.44 -4.09 5.27
C GLU A 43 -6.87 -4.45 3.89
N GLN A 44 -6.73 -3.46 3.03
CA GLN A 44 -5.61 -3.48 2.11
C GLN A 44 -4.39 -3.29 3.00
N GLN A 45 -3.86 -4.39 3.56
CA GLN A 45 -2.44 -4.45 3.84
C GLN A 45 -1.83 -4.01 2.52
N VAL A 46 -1.31 -2.79 2.50
CA VAL A 46 -0.86 -2.12 1.27
C VAL A 46 0.43 -2.81 0.86
N SER A 47 0.37 -4.09 0.49
CA SER A 47 1.52 -4.87 0.16
C SER A 47 1.85 -4.61 -1.30
N TYR A 48 2.88 -3.80 -1.52
CA TYR A 48 3.38 -3.55 -2.85
C TYR A 48 4.31 -4.71 -3.21
N THR A 49 4.04 -5.40 -4.32
CA THR A 49 4.99 -6.39 -4.83
C THR A 49 6.13 -5.63 -5.49
N LEU A 50 7.36 -5.85 -5.00
CA LEU A 50 8.58 -5.34 -5.57
C LEU A 50 9.32 -6.46 -6.27
N GLU A 51 9.48 -6.33 -7.57
CA GLU A 51 10.39 -7.18 -8.33
C GLU A 51 11.78 -6.55 -8.33
N VAL A 52 12.77 -7.28 -7.83
CA VAL A 52 14.16 -6.82 -7.64
C VAL A 52 15.10 -7.75 -8.39
N GLN A 53 16.04 -7.18 -9.13
CA GLN A 53 17.13 -7.93 -9.76
C GLN A 53 18.43 -7.60 -9.03
N ASN A 54 19.03 -8.61 -8.39
CA ASN A 54 20.27 -8.43 -7.65
C ASN A 54 21.49 -8.67 -8.54
N LEU A 55 22.14 -7.58 -8.94
CA LEU A 55 23.35 -7.57 -9.77
C LEU A 55 24.65 -7.50 -8.95
N ASP A 56 24.55 -7.29 -7.63
CA ASP A 56 25.72 -7.24 -6.75
C ASP A 56 26.13 -8.65 -6.33
N ARG A 57 26.86 -9.30 -7.22
CA ARG A 57 27.30 -10.69 -7.09
C ARG A 57 28.81 -10.80 -7.01
N GLN A 58 29.25 -11.71 -6.15
CA GLN A 58 30.63 -12.15 -6.06
C GLN A 58 31.02 -12.94 -7.32
N PRO A 59 32.33 -13.14 -7.58
CA PRO A 59 32.81 -13.87 -8.76
C PRO A 59 32.33 -15.33 -8.86
N ASP A 60 31.86 -15.91 -7.76
CA ASP A 60 31.26 -17.24 -7.67
C ASP A 60 29.75 -17.26 -8.04
N GLY A 61 29.16 -16.10 -8.32
CA GLY A 61 27.75 -15.93 -8.65
C GLY A 61 26.84 -15.72 -7.44
N GLU A 62 27.38 -15.77 -6.21
CA GLU A 62 26.59 -15.56 -4.99
C GLU A 62 26.38 -14.07 -4.71
N PRO A 63 25.21 -13.64 -4.20
CA PRO A 63 24.99 -12.28 -3.76
C PRO A 63 26.01 -11.82 -2.71
N THR A 64 26.37 -10.54 -2.70
CA THR A 64 27.15 -10.00 -1.58
C THR A 64 26.33 -10.01 -0.29
N ALA A 65 27.01 -10.14 0.86
CA ALA A 65 26.35 -10.20 2.16
C ALA A 65 25.50 -8.95 2.46
N LEU A 66 25.93 -7.77 1.99
CA LEU A 66 25.21 -6.51 2.20
C LEU A 66 23.97 -6.41 1.29
N SER A 67 24.08 -6.83 0.03
CA SER A 67 22.93 -6.88 -0.88
C SER A 67 21.84 -7.83 -0.36
N LYS A 68 22.24 -8.99 0.17
CA LYS A 68 21.32 -9.94 0.81
C LYS A 68 20.58 -9.33 2.01
N VAL A 69 21.31 -8.68 2.92
CA VAL A 69 20.71 -8.02 4.10
C VAL A 69 19.73 -6.93 3.69
N PHE A 70 20.04 -6.16 2.65
CA PHE A 70 19.14 -5.12 2.15
C PHE A 70 17.81 -5.70 1.62
N ILE A 71 17.88 -6.76 0.82
CA ILE A 71 16.70 -7.46 0.29
C ILE A 71 15.87 -8.08 1.42
N ASP A 72 16.53 -8.69 2.40
CA ASP A 72 15.87 -9.26 3.58
C ASP A 72 15.13 -8.19 4.41
N LEU A 73 15.71 -6.99 4.54
CA LEU A 73 15.06 -5.86 5.22
C LEU A 73 13.86 -5.31 4.44
N LEU A 74 13.95 -5.28 3.11
CA LEU A 74 12.82 -4.87 2.27
C LEU A 74 11.63 -5.84 2.40
N ASN A 75 11.90 -7.15 2.45
CA ASN A 75 10.87 -8.18 2.56
C ASN A 75 10.17 -8.21 3.94
N GLN A 76 10.78 -7.64 4.97
CA GLN A 76 10.17 -7.50 6.31
C GLN A 76 9.26 -6.27 6.44
N SER A 77 9.23 -5.42 5.42
CA SER A 77 8.48 -4.17 5.43
C SER A 77 7.10 -4.33 4.77
N VAL A 78 6.60 -3.23 4.20
CA VAL A 78 5.34 -3.17 3.46
C VAL A 78 5.47 -3.82 2.07
N PHE A 79 6.68 -4.24 1.68
CA PHE A 79 6.98 -4.79 0.36
C PHE A 79 7.02 -6.32 0.35
N ASN A 80 6.41 -6.92 -0.67
CA ASN A 80 6.59 -8.33 -0.99
C ASN A 80 7.65 -8.46 -2.09
N VAL A 81 8.87 -8.86 -1.71
CA VAL A 81 10.02 -8.83 -2.62
C VAL A 81 10.12 -10.15 -3.40
N LYS A 82 10.16 -10.04 -4.73
CA LYS A 82 10.42 -11.15 -5.64
C LYS A 82 11.75 -10.91 -6.36
N GLU A 83 12.73 -11.75 -6.07
CA GLU A 83 13.99 -11.73 -6.82
C GLU A 83 13.80 -12.31 -8.23
N ILE A 84 14.33 -11.60 -9.23
CA ILE A 84 14.41 -12.03 -10.62
C ILE A 84 15.83 -12.47 -10.93
N ASP A 85 15.94 -13.47 -11.80
CA ASP A 85 17.22 -13.97 -12.30
C ASP A 85 18.08 -12.83 -12.88
N PRO A 86 19.37 -12.72 -12.47
CA PRO A 86 20.30 -11.69 -12.94
C PRO A 86 20.64 -11.80 -14.44
N GLY A 87 20.43 -12.96 -15.06
CA GLY A 87 20.71 -13.22 -16.47
C GLY A 87 19.58 -12.83 -17.42
N ILE A 88 18.43 -12.38 -16.90
CA ILE A 88 17.31 -11.89 -17.70
C ILE A 88 17.47 -10.39 -17.93
N ASP A 89 17.28 -9.93 -19.17
CA ASP A 89 17.23 -8.50 -19.47
C ASP A 89 16.00 -7.87 -18.79
N ALA A 90 16.25 -6.96 -17.84
CA ALA A 90 15.20 -6.33 -17.06
C ALA A 90 14.21 -5.54 -17.94
N GLN A 91 14.68 -4.93 -19.02
CA GLN A 91 13.86 -4.11 -19.91
C GLN A 91 12.94 -4.98 -20.79
N GLU A 92 13.44 -6.14 -21.25
CA GLU A 92 12.63 -7.13 -21.93
C GLU A 92 11.56 -7.73 -21.00
N TYR A 93 11.92 -8.02 -19.75
CA TYR A 93 11.00 -8.54 -18.74
C TYR A 93 9.86 -7.55 -18.44
N MET A 94 10.14 -6.24 -18.37
CA MET A 94 9.14 -5.18 -18.23
C MET A 94 8.18 -5.12 -19.42
N THR A 95 8.72 -5.18 -20.64
CA THR A 95 7.96 -4.97 -21.88
C THR A 95 7.03 -6.15 -22.18
N ARG A 96 7.38 -7.36 -21.72
CA ARG A 96 6.55 -8.57 -21.84
C ARG A 96 5.33 -8.58 -20.90
N GLY A 97 5.19 -7.57 -20.04
CA GLY A 97 4.00 -7.34 -19.23
C GLY A 97 3.97 -8.06 -17.88
N ALA A 98 5.06 -8.73 -17.46
CA ALA A 98 5.10 -9.36 -16.14
C ALA A 98 5.14 -8.33 -15.00
N GLY A 99 5.85 -7.20 -15.18
CA GLY A 99 6.10 -6.23 -14.10
C GLY A 99 5.00 -5.21 -13.78
N PHE A 100 3.97 -5.05 -14.63
CA PHE A 100 2.93 -4.01 -14.46
C PHE A 100 1.50 -4.55 -14.33
N GLN A 101 1.26 -5.86 -14.48
CA GLN A 101 -0.09 -6.41 -14.55
C GLN A 101 -0.83 -6.49 -13.21
N SER A 102 -0.12 -6.40 -12.08
CA SER A 102 -0.77 -6.38 -10.77
C SER A 102 -0.94 -4.94 -10.31
N ARG A 103 -2.19 -4.46 -10.30
CA ARG A 103 -2.60 -3.13 -9.82
C ARG A 103 -1.97 -2.86 -8.44
N GLY A 104 -0.83 -2.18 -8.39
CA GLY A 104 -0.04 -1.93 -7.18
C GLY A 104 1.36 -2.55 -7.13
N SER A 105 1.89 -3.12 -8.22
CA SER A 105 3.25 -3.64 -8.28
C SER A 105 4.16 -2.65 -9.01
N GLY A 106 5.20 -2.19 -8.33
CA GLY A 106 6.23 -1.31 -8.90
C GLY A 106 7.51 -2.11 -9.03
N PHE A 107 8.08 -2.15 -10.24
CA PHE A 107 9.40 -2.73 -10.46
C PHE A 107 10.48 -1.71 -10.08
N ILE A 108 11.46 -2.10 -9.24
CA ILE A 108 12.63 -1.28 -8.92
C ILE A 108 13.86 -2.14 -9.18
N ALA A 109 14.61 -1.83 -10.25
CA ALA A 109 15.96 -2.32 -10.39
C ALA A 109 16.86 -1.57 -9.40
N VAL A 110 17.38 -2.27 -8.39
CA VAL A 110 18.35 -1.72 -7.45
C VAL A 110 19.74 -2.19 -7.88
N ASP A 111 20.49 -1.31 -8.54
CA ASP A 111 21.92 -1.51 -8.75
C ASP A 111 22.64 -1.15 -7.44
N ILE A 112 22.94 -2.16 -6.63
CA ILE A 112 23.71 -1.97 -5.39
C ILE A 112 25.19 -2.07 -5.75
N LYS A 113 25.79 -0.99 -6.27
CA LYS A 113 27.25 -0.91 -6.43
C LYS A 113 27.90 -0.54 -5.11
N ILE A 114 28.31 -1.52 -4.32
CA ILE A 114 29.10 -1.24 -3.11
C ILE A 114 30.55 -1.01 -3.55
N PRO A 115 31.14 0.18 -3.31
CA PRO A 115 32.56 0.37 -3.59
C PRO A 115 33.35 -0.58 -2.68
N THR A 116 34.02 -1.55 -3.30
CA THR A 116 34.99 -2.40 -2.63
C THR A 116 35.98 -1.48 -1.91
N ALA A 117 36.09 -1.59 -0.59
CA ALA A 117 37.05 -0.81 0.16
C ALA A 117 38.43 -0.99 -0.49
N GLN A 118 39.06 0.13 -0.87
CA GLN A 118 40.40 0.13 -1.42
C GLN A 118 41.31 -0.68 -0.48
N PRO A 119 42.10 -1.64 -1.00
CA PRO A 119 43.08 -2.32 -0.16
C PRO A 119 44.01 -1.26 0.42
N LEU A 120 44.14 -1.25 1.75
CA LEU A 120 45.12 -0.43 2.45
C LEU A 120 46.48 -0.72 1.82
N ALA A 121 47.03 0.27 1.13
CA ALA A 121 48.39 0.22 0.62
C ALA A 121 49.32 0.01 1.83
N SER A 122 49.85 -1.19 1.96
CA SER A 122 50.94 -1.55 2.87
C SER A 122 52.28 -1.14 2.28
#